data_AF-A0A8K0KV99-F1
#
_entry.id   AF-A0A8K0KV99-F1
#
_cell.length_a   1.000
_cell.length_b   1.000
_cell.length_c   1.000
_cell.angle_alpha   90.00
_cell.angle_beta   90.00
_cell.angle_gamma   90.00
#
_symmetry.space_group_name_H-M   'P 1'
#
loop_
_entity.id
_entity.type
_entity.pdbx_description
1 polymer ?
#
loop_
_entity_poly.entity_id
_entity_poly.type
_entity_poly.pdbx_seq_one_letter_code
_entity_poly.pdbx_strand_id
1 'polypeptide(L)'
;MRTLVIKKGYGSMKQHYENNRVAAGVQNKNGGGGRGGSTVVVVQRQHLPSAETVVEPEAVIEAVNKGPKLPPPIDPKLLQELKHSAAGVEALGTLVQYLVFDLDAFSTPQLKKTVENLKCRYEEELKRRDKLSSRNTEALLEDVKLYAERAERAEKDKEELLAREDDLKRMNAQLQKEIGEMQEKFRQELTEVSRTGEGGKLRDEIVSLQAVLELRTKEMHEYRKKAEEWCQKSEALNSAVARAAALQARVEDLEAQLLRKASCERKLQEKVRHLSESVERECRQNEQLALENEVLEWKVNESAKLMSTLTSQPDVSCMLLFFFPSFIDL
;
A
#
# COMPACT_ATOMS: atom_id res chain seq x y z
N MET A 1 53.98 46.82 5.82
CA MET A 1 53.31 46.75 4.50
C MET A 1 52.70 45.37 4.31
N ARG A 2 51.48 45.31 3.75
CA ARG A 2 50.61 44.14 3.48
C ARG A 2 49.58 43.81 4.57
N THR A 3 48.54 44.63 4.59
CA THR A 3 47.19 44.33 5.08
C THR A 3 46.49 43.39 4.09
N LEU A 4 46.03 42.23 4.56
CA LEU A 4 45.15 41.32 3.81
C LEU A 4 43.71 41.55 4.28
N VAL A 5 42.92 42.16 3.40
CA VAL A 5 41.51 42.47 3.58
C VAL A 5 40.69 41.23 3.16
N ILE A 6 40.12 40.51 4.12
CA ILE A 6 39.10 39.49 3.84
C ILE A 6 37.73 40.13 4.08
N LYS A 7 37.11 40.60 2.99
CA LYS A 7 35.76 41.15 2.96
C LYS A 7 34.91 40.28 2.02
N LYS A 8 33.72 39.92 2.51
CA LYS A 8 32.51 39.45 1.80
C LYS A 8 32.44 37.97 1.41
N GLY A 9 31.64 37.23 2.19
CA GLY A 9 31.16 35.88 1.86
C GLY A 9 29.80 35.56 2.49
N TYR A 10 28.88 36.53 2.61
CA TYR A 10 27.51 36.30 3.12
C TYR A 10 26.44 37.10 2.33
N GLY A 11 26.65 37.27 1.02
CA GLY A 11 25.72 37.98 0.13
C GLY A 11 24.98 37.10 -0.88
N SER A 12 25.37 35.83 -1.06
CA SER A 12 24.94 35.04 -2.23
C SER A 12 23.75 34.10 -1.99
N MET A 13 23.21 34.03 -0.77
CA MET A 13 22.12 33.09 -0.45
C MET A 13 20.73 33.75 -0.47
N LYS A 14 20.66 35.09 -0.50
CA LYS A 14 19.40 35.85 -0.55
C LYS A 14 18.91 36.11 -1.99
N GLN A 15 19.80 36.06 -2.99
CA GLN A 15 19.44 36.25 -4.40
C GLN A 15 18.85 35.00 -5.10
N HIS A 16 18.94 33.81 -4.48
CA HIS A 16 18.38 32.59 -5.08
C HIS A 16 16.93 32.28 -4.69
N TYR A 17 16.36 32.96 -3.68
CA TYR A 17 14.96 32.78 -3.29
C TYR A 17 13.99 33.80 -3.91
N GLU A 18 14.49 34.92 -4.47
CA GLU A 18 13.65 35.93 -5.13
C GLU A 18 13.49 35.70 -6.64
N ASN A 19 14.40 34.94 -7.28
CA ASN A 19 14.31 34.65 -8.73
C ASN A 19 13.32 33.54 -9.12
N ASN A 20 12.80 32.76 -8.16
CA ASN A 20 11.82 31.69 -8.43
C ASN A 20 10.36 32.08 -8.08
N ARG A 21 10.12 33.31 -7.60
CA ARG A 21 8.77 33.80 -7.29
C ARG A 21 8.14 34.67 -8.39
N VAL A 22 8.89 34.95 -9.46
CA VAL A 22 8.46 35.83 -10.57
C VAL A 22 8.21 35.05 -11.88
N ALA A 23 8.47 33.74 -11.92
CA ALA A 23 8.34 32.93 -13.14
C ALA A 23 7.09 32.01 -13.19
N ALA A 24 6.11 32.19 -12.30
CA ALA A 24 4.87 31.40 -12.28
C ALA A 24 3.64 32.31 -12.27
N GLY A 25 3.45 33.07 -13.35
CA GLY A 25 2.28 33.89 -13.54
C GLY A 25 2.22 34.47 -14.94
N VAL A 26 1.20 34.06 -15.69
CA VAL A 26 0.73 34.66 -16.96
C VAL A 26 1.47 34.21 -18.22
N GLN A 27 0.89 33.23 -18.91
CA GLN A 27 0.55 33.41 -20.33
C GLN A 27 -0.56 32.44 -20.77
N ASN A 28 -1.71 33.05 -21.04
CA ASN A 28 -2.83 32.50 -21.79
C ASN A 28 -2.54 32.68 -23.29
N LYS A 29 -2.66 31.62 -24.11
CA LYS A 29 -3.25 31.63 -25.47
C LYS A 29 -3.18 30.26 -26.16
N ASN A 30 -4.38 29.72 -26.40
CA ASN A 30 -4.89 29.02 -27.59
C ASN A 30 -4.21 27.78 -28.21
N GLY A 31 -5.06 26.76 -28.39
CA GLY A 31 -4.96 25.66 -29.38
C GLY A 31 -4.66 24.32 -28.70
N GLY A 32 -5.41 23.23 -28.84
CA GLY A 32 -6.59 22.89 -29.63
C GLY A 32 -6.68 21.34 -29.65
N GLY A 33 -7.88 20.78 -29.40
CA GLY A 33 -8.22 19.35 -29.55
C GLY A 33 -7.75 18.45 -28.39
N GLY A 34 -8.52 17.51 -27.86
CA GLY A 34 -9.87 17.03 -28.13
C GLY A 34 -10.11 15.73 -27.35
N ARG A 35 -11.38 15.45 -27.05
CA ARG A 35 -11.97 14.19 -26.52
C ARG A 35 -11.63 13.86 -25.04
N GLY A 36 -12.59 13.59 -24.16
CA GLY A 36 -14.05 13.50 -24.28
C GLY A 36 -14.69 13.09 -22.94
N GLY A 37 -16.01 13.32 -22.84
CA GLY A 37 -16.95 12.72 -21.87
C GLY A 37 -16.80 13.15 -20.40
N SER A 38 -17.81 13.58 -19.67
CA SER A 38 -19.26 13.55 -19.86
C SER A 38 -19.85 14.65 -18.97
N THR A 39 -20.64 15.54 -19.55
CA THR A 39 -21.18 16.73 -18.89
C THR A 39 -22.49 16.41 -18.18
N VAL A 40 -22.54 16.72 -16.89
CA VAL A 40 -23.78 16.98 -16.14
C VAL A 40 -24.34 18.31 -16.66
N VAL A 41 -25.60 18.32 -17.11
CA VAL A 41 -26.32 19.56 -17.40
C VAL A 41 -27.58 19.62 -16.54
N VAL A 42 -27.57 20.59 -15.64
CA VAL A 42 -28.74 21.15 -14.96
C VAL A 42 -29.53 21.94 -16.00
N VAL A 43 -30.81 21.63 -16.20
CA VAL A 43 -31.73 22.49 -16.96
C VAL A 43 -32.85 22.99 -16.04
N GLN A 44 -32.84 24.30 -15.91
CA GLN A 44 -33.78 25.16 -15.21
C GLN A 44 -35.03 25.38 -16.08
N ARG A 45 -36.20 25.30 -15.44
CA ARG A 45 -37.53 25.51 -16.03
C ARG A 45 -37.66 26.88 -16.70
N GLN A 46 -38.36 26.91 -17.83
CA GLN A 46 -39.10 28.08 -18.30
C GLN A 46 -40.52 27.69 -18.71
N HIS A 47 -41.40 28.67 -18.58
CA HIS A 47 -42.86 28.62 -18.66
C HIS A 47 -43.38 29.17 -20.01
N LEU A 48 -44.60 28.75 -20.37
CA LEU A 48 -45.62 29.41 -21.25
C LEU A 48 -45.41 29.30 -22.78
N PRO A 49 -46.44 29.53 -23.65
CA PRO A 49 -47.89 29.78 -23.43
C PRO A 49 -48.86 28.97 -24.33
N SER A 50 -50.16 29.14 -24.08
CA SER A 50 -51.31 28.77 -24.94
C SER A 50 -51.46 29.71 -26.15
N ALA A 51 -51.99 29.21 -27.28
CA ALA A 51 -53.02 29.90 -28.10
C ALA A 51 -53.49 29.03 -29.29
N GLU A 52 -54.80 28.81 -29.27
CA GLU A 52 -55.80 28.69 -30.35
C GLU A 52 -55.47 28.93 -31.84
N THR A 53 -56.28 28.21 -32.63
CA THR A 53 -56.99 28.56 -33.89
C THR A 53 -56.53 28.03 -35.26
N VAL A 54 -57.37 27.11 -35.76
CA VAL A 54 -58.10 27.07 -37.06
C VAL A 54 -57.28 26.89 -38.35
N VAL A 55 -57.75 25.95 -39.19
CA VAL A 55 -58.16 26.13 -40.61
C VAL A 55 -58.35 24.73 -41.25
N GLU A 56 -59.59 24.41 -41.64
CA GLU A 56 -59.91 23.43 -42.70
C GLU A 56 -59.58 24.00 -44.08
N PRO A 57 -59.50 23.19 -45.16
CA PRO A 57 -60.64 23.24 -46.10
C PRO A 57 -60.98 21.91 -46.83
N GLU A 58 -62.29 21.73 -47.08
CA GLU A 58 -63.00 21.50 -48.37
C GLU A 58 -62.38 20.61 -49.48
N ALA A 59 -63.10 19.86 -50.33
CA ALA A 59 -64.51 19.50 -50.49
C ALA A 59 -64.68 18.59 -51.75
N VAL A 60 -65.94 18.13 -51.96
CA VAL A 60 -66.60 17.72 -53.23
C VAL A 60 -66.28 16.29 -53.71
N ILE A 61 -67.24 15.36 -53.89
CA ILE A 61 -68.29 15.27 -54.94
C ILE A 61 -69.55 14.60 -54.32
N GLU A 62 -70.70 15.27 -54.19
CA GLU A 62 -71.81 15.45 -55.15
C GLU A 62 -72.55 14.15 -55.59
N ALA A 63 -73.73 13.88 -55.01
CA ALA A 63 -74.84 13.19 -55.69
C ALA A 63 -76.19 13.32 -54.96
N VAL A 64 -77.02 14.26 -55.43
CA VAL A 64 -78.43 14.08 -55.84
C VAL A 64 -79.48 13.55 -54.83
N ASN A 65 -80.29 14.49 -54.34
CA ASN A 65 -81.77 14.49 -54.28
C ASN A 65 -82.52 13.17 -54.57
N LYS A 66 -83.00 12.50 -53.51
CA LYS A 66 -84.30 11.81 -53.44
C LYS A 66 -84.88 12.00 -52.03
N GLY A 67 -86.17 12.36 -51.94
CA GLY A 67 -86.86 12.74 -50.71
C GLY A 67 -86.88 11.69 -49.58
N PRO A 68 -87.49 12.02 -48.42
CA PRO A 68 -87.37 11.24 -47.20
C PRO A 68 -88.01 9.86 -47.37
N LYS A 69 -87.18 8.82 -47.53
CA LYS A 69 -87.60 7.46 -47.26
C LYS A 69 -87.44 7.24 -45.76
N LEU A 70 -88.57 6.96 -45.10
CA LEU A 70 -88.60 6.52 -43.71
C LEU A 70 -87.50 5.46 -43.49
N PRO A 71 -86.74 5.53 -42.37
CA PRO A 71 -85.87 4.43 -42.02
C PRO A 71 -86.73 3.15 -41.95
N PRO A 72 -86.31 2.04 -42.57
CA PRO A 72 -87.00 0.77 -42.42
C PRO A 72 -87.12 0.47 -40.92
N PRO A 73 -88.17 -0.24 -40.47
CA PRO A 73 -88.33 -0.60 -39.06
C PRO A 73 -87.01 -1.20 -38.61
N ILE A 74 -86.32 -0.52 -37.68
CA ILE A 74 -85.11 -1.07 -37.09
C ILE A 74 -85.55 -2.39 -36.52
N ASP A 75 -84.99 -3.49 -37.04
CA ASP A 75 -85.34 -4.81 -36.57
C ASP A 75 -85.26 -4.78 -35.05
N PRO A 76 -86.34 -5.10 -34.31
CA PRO A 76 -86.37 -4.92 -32.87
C PRO A 76 -85.23 -5.70 -32.19
N LYS A 77 -84.74 -6.76 -32.85
CA LYS A 77 -83.52 -7.49 -32.47
C LYS A 77 -82.24 -6.64 -32.55
N LEU A 78 -82.00 -5.92 -33.63
CA LEU A 78 -80.80 -5.08 -33.80
C LEU A 78 -80.79 -3.90 -32.82
N LEU A 79 -81.95 -3.28 -32.57
CA LEU A 79 -82.07 -2.22 -31.56
C LEU A 79 -81.86 -2.76 -30.14
N GLN A 80 -82.34 -3.97 -29.87
CA GLN A 80 -82.15 -4.64 -28.59
C GLN A 80 -80.67 -5.05 -28.40
N GLU A 81 -80.01 -5.56 -29.44
CA GLU A 81 -78.57 -5.83 -29.41
C GLU A 81 -77.75 -4.55 -29.21
N LEU A 82 -78.11 -3.44 -29.84
CA LEU A 82 -77.45 -2.14 -29.63
C LEU A 82 -77.66 -1.62 -28.20
N LYS A 83 -78.86 -1.77 -27.63
CA LYS A 83 -79.14 -1.43 -26.23
C LYS A 83 -78.38 -2.32 -25.25
N HIS A 84 -78.27 -3.61 -25.52
CA HIS A 84 -77.47 -4.53 -24.71
C HIS A 84 -75.97 -4.24 -24.83
N SER A 85 -75.50 -3.85 -26.02
CA SER A 85 -74.12 -3.41 -26.24
C SER A 85 -73.82 -2.10 -25.50
N ALA A 86 -74.70 -1.10 -25.58
CA ALA A 86 -74.56 0.16 -24.86
C ALA A 86 -74.56 -0.04 -23.34
N ALA A 87 -75.49 -0.83 -22.80
CA ALA A 87 -75.49 -1.20 -21.39
C ALA A 87 -74.23 -1.98 -20.98
N GLY A 88 -73.70 -2.83 -21.86
CA GLY A 88 -72.42 -3.52 -21.67
C GLY A 88 -71.23 -2.54 -21.57
N VAL A 89 -71.22 -1.49 -22.39
CA VAL A 89 -70.19 -0.44 -22.34
C VAL A 89 -70.32 0.41 -21.08
N GLU A 90 -71.53 0.75 -20.64
CA GLU A 90 -71.75 1.47 -19.37
C GLU A 90 -71.34 0.63 -18.15
N ALA A 91 -71.66 -0.67 -18.15
CA ALA A 91 -71.23 -1.59 -17.10
C ALA A 91 -69.70 -1.72 -17.06
N LEU A 92 -69.05 -1.79 -18.22
CA LEU A 92 -67.61 -1.85 -18.32
C LEU A 92 -66.95 -0.53 -17.90
N GLY A 93 -67.58 0.61 -18.23
CA GLY A 93 -67.19 1.92 -17.74
C GLY A 93 -67.26 2.02 -16.22
N THR A 94 -68.34 1.51 -15.61
CA THR A 94 -68.50 1.45 -14.15
C THR A 94 -67.46 0.54 -13.49
N LEU A 95 -67.13 -0.59 -14.12
CA LEU A 95 -66.10 -1.51 -13.63
C LEU A 95 -64.69 -0.90 -13.72
N VAL A 96 -64.38 -0.24 -14.83
CA VAL A 96 -63.10 0.48 -14.99
C VAL A 96 -63.02 1.65 -14.00
N GLN A 97 -64.11 2.39 -13.80
CA GLN A 97 -64.19 3.45 -12.80
C GLN A 97 -63.89 2.92 -11.39
N TYR A 98 -64.55 1.81 -11.00
CA TYR A 98 -64.33 1.17 -9.71
C TYR A 98 -62.88 0.63 -9.56
N LEU A 99 -62.35 -0.01 -10.60
CA LEU A 99 -60.97 -0.52 -10.59
C LEU A 99 -59.92 0.60 -10.53
N VAL A 100 -60.14 1.70 -11.24
CA VAL A 100 -59.19 2.83 -11.31
C VAL A 100 -59.26 3.70 -10.05
N PHE A 101 -60.46 4.08 -9.62
CA PHE A 101 -60.64 5.09 -8.56
C PHE A 101 -60.82 4.49 -7.17
N ASP A 102 -61.59 3.41 -7.04
CA ASP A 102 -61.90 2.84 -5.72
C ASP A 102 -60.88 1.77 -5.29
N LEU A 103 -60.36 1.00 -6.25
CA LEU A 103 -59.38 -0.05 -6.00
C LEU A 103 -57.94 0.33 -6.34
N ASP A 104 -57.70 1.51 -6.92
CA ASP A 104 -56.37 2.01 -7.32
C ASP A 104 -55.56 0.96 -8.11
N ALA A 105 -56.24 0.12 -8.91
CA ALA A 105 -55.68 -1.09 -9.52
C ALA A 105 -54.59 -0.79 -10.57
N PHE A 106 -54.56 0.44 -11.07
CA PHE A 106 -53.53 0.96 -11.98
C PHE A 106 -52.46 1.80 -11.27
N SER A 107 -52.63 2.12 -9.99
CA SER A 107 -51.51 2.68 -9.25
C SER A 107 -50.48 1.60 -9.08
N THR A 108 -49.31 1.83 -9.65
CA THR A 108 -48.10 1.04 -9.46
C THR A 108 -47.68 1.13 -7.98
N PRO A 109 -48.10 0.20 -7.10
CA PRO A 109 -47.93 0.37 -5.65
C PRO A 109 -46.46 0.12 -5.26
N GLN A 110 -45.78 -0.72 -6.04
CA GLN A 110 -44.35 -0.94 -5.97
C GLN A 110 -43.59 0.35 -6.27
N LEU A 111 -44.00 1.15 -7.27
CA LEU A 111 -43.35 2.41 -7.59
C LEU A 111 -43.52 3.43 -6.45
N LYS A 112 -44.74 3.59 -5.90
CA LYS A 112 -44.99 4.46 -4.73
C LYS A 112 -44.08 4.08 -3.56
N LYS A 113 -44.02 2.78 -3.23
CA LYS A 113 -43.12 2.25 -2.19
C LYS A 113 -41.65 2.53 -2.50
N THR A 114 -41.19 2.40 -3.75
CA THR A 114 -39.80 2.73 -4.11
C THR A 114 -39.51 4.22 -3.98
N VAL A 115 -40.43 5.10 -4.37
CA VAL A 115 -40.29 6.55 -4.22
C VAL A 115 -40.21 6.93 -2.76
N GLU A 116 -41.08 6.36 -1.93
CA GLU A 116 -41.06 6.58 -0.47
C GLU A 116 -39.76 6.07 0.16
N ASN A 117 -39.32 4.86 -0.20
CA ASN A 117 -38.04 4.32 0.25
C ASN A 117 -36.86 5.20 -0.18
N LEU A 118 -36.86 5.69 -1.42
CA LEU A 118 -35.84 6.61 -1.92
C LEU A 118 -35.85 7.94 -1.18
N LYS A 119 -37.03 8.47 -0.85
CA LYS A 119 -37.18 9.68 -0.04
C LYS A 119 -36.62 9.48 1.37
N CYS A 120 -36.99 8.39 2.04
CA CYS A 120 -36.44 8.04 3.35
C CYS A 120 -34.91 7.90 3.30
N ARG A 121 -34.37 7.19 2.30
CA ARG A 121 -32.91 7.06 2.11
C ARG A 121 -32.25 8.41 1.86
N TYR A 122 -32.84 9.27 1.05
CA TYR A 122 -32.30 10.61 0.77
C TYR A 122 -32.27 11.48 2.04
N GLU A 123 -33.33 11.45 2.85
CA GLU A 123 -33.37 12.18 4.12
C GLU A 123 -32.34 11.66 5.13
N GLU A 124 -32.12 10.34 5.19
CA GLU A 124 -31.06 9.76 5.99
C GLU A 124 -29.67 10.19 5.52
N GLU A 125 -29.41 10.17 4.21
CA GLU A 125 -28.15 10.63 3.63
C GLU A 125 -27.92 12.12 3.89
N LEU A 126 -28.97 12.95 3.83
CA LEU A 126 -28.90 14.36 4.18
C LEU A 126 -28.50 14.54 5.66
N LYS A 127 -29.15 13.81 6.57
CA LYS A 127 -28.79 13.82 8.00
C LYS A 127 -27.37 13.30 8.24
N ARG A 128 -26.93 12.27 7.52
CA ARG A 128 -25.55 11.75 7.59
C ARG A 128 -24.55 12.81 7.13
N ARG A 129 -24.83 13.47 6.00
CA ARG A 129 -23.99 14.55 5.45
C ARG A 129 -23.89 15.73 6.41
N ASP A 130 -24.99 16.16 7.00
CA ASP A 130 -25.00 17.31 7.92
C ASP A 130 -24.26 16.99 9.23
N LYS A 131 -24.41 15.76 9.76
CA LYS A 131 -23.61 15.28 10.90
C LYS A 131 -22.13 15.22 10.59
N LEU A 132 -21.76 14.71 9.41
CA LEU A 132 -20.37 14.66 8.97
C LEU A 132 -19.80 16.07 8.77
N SER A 133 -20.56 16.96 8.15
CA SER A 133 -20.18 18.37 7.99
C SER A 133 -19.95 19.05 9.33
N SER A 134 -20.85 18.84 10.30
CA SER A 134 -20.73 19.42 11.65
C SER A 134 -19.47 18.93 12.35
N ARG A 135 -19.20 17.62 12.31
CA ARG A 135 -17.96 17.05 12.86
C ARG A 135 -16.70 17.60 12.18
N ASN A 136 -16.72 17.72 10.86
CA ASN A 136 -15.60 18.28 10.11
C ASN A 136 -15.36 19.76 10.47
N THR A 137 -16.42 20.55 10.63
CA THR A 137 -16.30 21.95 11.04
C THR A 137 -15.79 22.08 12.46
N GLU A 138 -16.23 21.23 13.39
CA GLU A 138 -15.74 21.21 14.77
C GLU A 138 -14.25 20.83 14.83
N ALA A 139 -13.83 19.81 14.08
CA ALA A 139 -12.43 19.41 13.98
C ALA A 139 -11.55 20.54 13.42
N LEU A 140 -11.99 21.21 12.35
CA LEU A 140 -11.28 22.35 11.77
C LEU A 140 -11.19 23.53 12.75
N LEU A 141 -12.25 23.82 13.51
CA LEU A 141 -12.24 24.87 14.53
C LEU A 141 -11.23 24.56 15.64
N GLU A 142 -11.14 23.31 16.06
CA GLU A 142 -10.18 22.89 17.08
C GLU A 142 -8.73 22.99 16.58
N ASP A 143 -8.48 22.56 15.33
CA ASP A 143 -7.18 22.74 14.70
C ASP A 143 -6.79 24.22 14.63
N VAL A 144 -7.71 25.10 14.21
CA VAL A 144 -7.46 26.55 14.15
C VAL A 144 -7.10 27.14 15.52
N LYS A 145 -7.78 26.71 16.59
CA LYS A 145 -7.42 27.13 17.96
C LYS A 145 -6.02 26.68 18.34
N LEU A 146 -5.69 25.41 18.08
CA LEU A 146 -4.35 24.87 18.36
C LEU A 146 -3.26 25.61 17.57
N TYR A 147 -3.52 25.98 16.32
CA TYR A 147 -2.60 26.81 15.54
C TYR A 147 -2.46 28.22 16.11
N ALA A 148 -3.55 28.84 16.55
CA ALA A 148 -3.53 30.17 17.17
C ALA A 148 -2.71 30.17 18.48
N GLU A 149 -2.93 29.20 19.37
CA GLU A 149 -2.15 29.08 20.60
C GLU A 149 -0.67 28.82 20.35
N ARG A 150 -0.33 27.99 19.35
CA ARG A 150 1.06 27.74 18.96
C ARG A 150 1.72 29.02 18.42
N ALA A 151 0.99 29.80 17.62
CA ALA A 151 1.48 31.07 17.12
C ALA A 151 1.72 32.09 18.24
N GLU A 152 0.81 32.17 19.23
CA GLU A 152 0.98 33.05 20.40
C GLU A 152 2.20 32.65 21.25
N ARG A 153 2.41 31.35 21.49
CA ARG A 153 3.60 30.87 22.19
C ARG A 153 4.88 31.21 21.43
N ALA A 154 4.89 31.02 20.12
CA ALA A 154 6.05 31.35 19.29
C ALA A 154 6.39 32.84 19.29
N GLU A 155 5.39 33.72 19.35
CA GLU A 155 5.63 35.17 19.50
C GLU A 155 6.15 35.53 20.89
N LYS A 156 5.64 34.91 21.97
CA LYS A 156 6.20 35.09 23.32
C LYS A 156 7.67 34.65 23.40
N ASP A 157 7.98 33.47 22.88
CA ASP A 157 9.36 32.95 22.84
C ASP A 157 10.29 33.90 22.07
N LYS A 158 9.79 34.48 20.97
CA LYS A 158 10.53 35.45 20.16
C LYS A 158 10.78 36.76 20.90
N GLU A 159 9.78 37.26 21.64
CA GLU A 159 9.95 38.44 22.50
C GLU A 159 10.99 38.19 23.60
N GLU A 160 10.95 37.03 24.25
CA GLU A 160 11.94 36.64 25.27
C GLU A 160 13.36 36.53 24.69
N LEU A 161 13.50 35.97 23.48
CA LEU A 161 14.77 35.88 22.78
C LEU A 161 15.33 37.26 22.43
N LEU A 162 14.49 38.19 21.97
CA LEU A 162 14.89 39.57 21.69
C LEU A 162 15.36 40.30 22.96
N ALA A 163 14.61 40.16 24.07
CA ALA A 163 15.01 40.73 25.35
C ALA A 163 16.37 40.20 25.82
N ARG A 164 16.60 38.89 25.69
CA ARG A 164 17.88 38.25 26.02
C ARG A 164 19.01 38.70 25.10
N GLU A 165 18.74 38.93 23.81
CA GLU A 165 19.72 39.47 22.87
C GLU A 165 20.18 40.87 23.31
N ASP A 166 19.26 41.71 23.77
CA ASP A 166 19.57 43.06 24.24
C ASP A 166 20.33 43.06 25.58
N ASP A 167 20.03 42.11 26.49
CA ASP A 167 20.85 41.87 27.68
C ASP A 167 22.28 41.47 27.32
N LEU A 168 22.45 40.54 26.37
CA LEU A 168 23.77 40.10 25.90
C LEU A 168 24.54 41.24 25.23
N LYS A 169 23.88 42.09 24.46
CA LYS A 169 24.50 43.29 23.86
C LYS A 169 24.97 44.26 24.93
N ARG A 170 24.17 44.52 25.96
CA ARG A 170 24.55 45.38 27.10
C ARG A 170 25.75 44.81 27.85
N MET A 171 25.74 43.52 28.16
CA MET A 171 26.85 42.85 28.85
C MET A 171 28.13 42.88 28.00
N ASN A 172 28.03 42.61 26.69
CA ASN A 172 29.17 42.69 25.78
C ASN A 172 29.75 44.12 25.69
N ALA A 173 28.90 45.14 25.62
CA ALA A 173 29.36 46.53 25.62
C ALA A 173 30.10 46.89 26.92
N GLN A 174 29.61 46.39 28.06
CA GLN A 174 30.29 46.58 29.35
C GLN A 174 31.65 45.87 29.38
N LEU A 175 31.72 44.61 28.98
CA LEU A 175 32.99 43.86 28.91
C LEU A 175 33.99 44.52 27.95
N GLN A 176 33.53 45.03 26.81
CA GLN A 176 34.40 45.79 25.89
C GLN A 176 34.96 47.06 26.52
N LYS A 177 34.14 47.77 27.30
CA LYS A 177 34.60 48.95 28.04
C LYS A 177 35.65 48.58 29.09
N GLU A 178 35.40 47.54 29.88
CA GLU A 178 36.35 47.04 30.90
C GLU A 178 37.68 46.59 30.28
N ILE A 179 37.63 45.90 29.14
CA ILE A 179 38.83 45.53 28.37
C ILE A 179 39.59 46.78 27.92
N GLY A 180 38.89 47.79 27.39
CA GLY A 180 39.51 49.05 26.96
C GLY A 180 40.17 49.80 28.12
N GLU A 181 39.51 49.89 29.27
CA GLU A 181 40.05 50.51 30.48
C GLU A 181 41.29 49.78 31.01
N MET A 182 41.26 48.43 31.04
CA MET A 182 42.44 47.65 31.42
C MET A 182 43.59 47.83 30.45
N GLN A 183 43.33 47.78 29.14
CA GLN A 183 44.36 48.00 28.13
C GLN A 183 45.02 49.37 28.26
N GLU A 184 44.25 50.41 28.59
CA GLU A 184 44.79 51.75 28.78
C GLU A 184 45.62 51.87 30.06
N LYS A 185 45.19 51.25 31.17
CA LYS A 185 46.00 51.16 32.40
C LYS A 185 47.33 50.44 32.13
N PHE A 186 47.29 49.28 31.47
CA PHE A 186 48.50 48.56 31.10
C PHE A 186 49.41 49.37 30.17
N ARG A 187 48.85 50.12 29.23
CA ARG A 187 49.63 51.01 28.36
C ARG A 187 50.36 52.08 29.19
N GLN A 188 49.68 52.68 30.17
CA GLN A 188 50.26 53.70 31.05
C GLN A 188 51.37 53.11 31.93
N GLU A 189 51.13 51.98 32.59
CA GLU A 189 52.14 51.26 33.39
C GLU A 189 53.38 50.90 32.54
N LEU A 190 53.20 50.45 31.30
CA LEU A 190 54.31 50.13 30.40
C LEU A 190 55.15 51.36 30.02
N THR A 191 54.51 52.54 29.91
CA THR A 191 55.23 53.80 29.68
C THR A 191 56.01 54.26 30.92
N GLU A 192 55.52 53.97 32.12
CA GLU A 192 56.23 54.27 33.37
C GLU A 192 57.42 53.34 33.59
N VAL A 193 57.25 52.03 33.40
CA VAL A 193 58.33 51.02 33.50
C VAL A 193 59.43 51.25 32.45
N SER A 194 59.07 51.80 31.29
CA SER A 194 60.05 52.19 30.27
C SER A 194 60.89 53.40 30.69
N ARG A 195 60.41 54.26 31.60
CA ARG A 195 61.13 55.42 32.13
C ARG A 195 62.09 55.08 33.27
N THR A 196 61.85 54.01 34.02
CA THR A 196 62.66 53.62 35.20
C THR A 196 63.90 52.78 34.87
N GLY A 197 64.13 52.45 33.59
CA GLY A 197 65.29 51.64 33.16
C GLY A 197 65.18 50.14 33.45
N GLU A 198 64.21 49.72 34.27
CA GLU A 198 63.84 48.31 34.50
C GLU A 198 63.22 47.65 33.26
N GLY A 199 62.67 48.46 32.35
CA GLY A 199 62.13 47.99 31.07
C GLY A 199 63.16 47.28 30.18
N GLY A 200 64.47 47.47 30.37
CA GLY A 200 65.49 46.70 29.65
C GLY A 200 65.51 45.23 30.05
N LYS A 201 65.61 44.95 31.36
CA LYS A 201 65.63 43.59 31.91
C LYS A 201 64.30 42.87 31.66
N LEU A 202 63.18 43.58 31.81
CA LEU A 202 61.86 43.03 31.51
C LEU A 202 61.68 42.74 30.01
N ARG A 203 62.26 43.55 29.12
CA ARG A 203 62.27 43.24 27.67
C ARG A 203 63.07 41.97 27.37
N ASP A 204 64.24 41.80 27.97
CA ASP A 204 65.06 40.59 27.79
C ASP A 204 64.34 39.35 28.32
N GLU A 205 63.67 39.46 29.46
CA GLU A 205 62.84 38.39 30.03
C GLU A 205 61.63 38.07 29.14
N ILE A 206 60.94 39.07 28.59
CA ILE A 206 59.84 38.88 27.62
C ILE A 206 60.35 38.12 26.39
N VAL A 207 61.52 38.48 25.85
CA VAL A 207 62.11 37.80 24.68
C VAL A 207 62.47 36.34 25.03
N SER A 208 63.01 36.09 26.23
CA SER A 208 63.29 34.73 26.71
C SER A 208 62.01 33.90 26.86
N LEU A 209 60.97 34.46 27.48
CA LEU A 209 59.67 33.80 27.66
C LEU A 209 58.97 33.57 26.32
N GLN A 210 59.10 34.48 25.36
CA GLN A 210 58.63 34.27 23.98
C GLN A 210 59.33 33.09 23.33
N ALA A 211 60.66 32.97 23.46
CA ALA A 211 61.40 31.83 22.92
C ALA A 211 60.97 30.50 23.57
N VAL A 212 60.75 30.48 24.89
CA VAL A 212 60.22 29.30 25.59
C VAL A 212 58.80 28.97 25.12
N LEU A 213 57.93 29.97 24.97
CA LEU A 213 56.56 29.76 24.45
C LEU A 213 56.57 29.21 23.03
N GLU A 214 57.45 29.69 22.16
CA GLU A 214 57.61 29.15 20.81
C GLU A 214 58.06 27.68 20.84
N LEU A 215 59.02 27.33 21.69
CA LEU A 215 59.47 25.95 21.88
C LEU A 215 58.32 25.06 22.40
N ARG A 216 57.61 25.49 23.45
CA ARG A 216 56.46 24.75 24.00
C ARG A 216 55.33 24.62 22.98
N THR A 217 55.12 25.64 22.16
CA THR A 217 54.12 25.61 21.09
C THR A 217 54.52 24.60 20.03
N LYS A 218 55.79 24.55 19.61
CA LYS A 218 56.30 23.54 18.67
C LYS A 218 56.16 22.13 19.23
N GLU A 219 56.61 21.90 20.46
CA GLU A 219 56.45 20.61 21.15
C GLU A 219 54.98 20.18 21.23
N MET A 220 54.08 21.09 21.62
CA MET A 220 52.64 20.83 21.66
C MET A 220 52.08 20.47 20.27
N HIS A 221 52.54 21.12 19.20
CA HIS A 221 52.13 20.75 17.84
C HIS A 221 52.66 19.37 17.43
N GLU A 222 53.89 19.01 17.80
CA GLU A 222 54.42 17.67 17.56
C GLU A 222 53.64 16.59 18.32
N TYR A 223 53.30 16.85 19.59
CA TYR A 223 52.46 15.93 20.36
C TYR A 223 51.06 15.78 19.77
N ARG A 224 50.44 16.87 19.30
CA ARG A 224 49.14 16.82 18.60
C ARG A 224 49.23 15.99 17.32
N LYS A 225 50.28 16.17 16.52
CA LYS A 225 50.51 15.39 15.31
C LYS A 225 50.69 13.89 15.63
N LYS A 226 51.51 13.56 16.62
CA LYS A 226 51.68 12.17 17.09
C LYS A 226 50.35 11.59 17.58
N ALA A 227 49.56 12.35 18.35
CA ALA A 227 48.25 11.92 18.83
C ALA A 227 47.28 11.61 17.68
N GLU A 228 47.27 12.45 16.64
CA GLU A 228 46.48 12.21 15.42
C GLU A 228 46.93 10.94 14.69
N GLU A 229 48.23 10.72 14.52
CA GLU A 229 48.77 9.49 13.93
C GLU A 229 48.39 8.24 14.73
N TRP A 230 48.43 8.30 16.07
CA TRP A 230 47.99 7.19 16.92
C TRP A 230 46.48 6.96 16.85
N CYS A 231 45.69 8.03 16.75
CA CYS A 231 44.24 7.95 16.56
C CYS A 231 43.91 7.22 15.24
N GLN A 232 44.52 7.64 14.12
CA GLN A 232 44.35 6.99 12.82
C GLN A 232 44.75 5.51 12.84
N LYS A 233 45.88 5.17 13.50
CA LYS A 233 46.31 3.77 13.66
C LYS A 233 45.32 2.95 14.47
N SER A 234 44.76 3.52 15.54
CA SER A 234 43.74 2.88 16.38
C SER A 234 42.46 2.61 15.57
N GLU A 235 41.99 3.59 14.79
CA GLU A 235 40.84 3.42 13.91
C GLU A 235 41.07 2.34 12.84
N ALA A 236 42.25 2.34 12.21
CA ALA A 236 42.63 1.31 11.24
C ALA A 236 42.64 -0.08 11.89
N LEU A 237 43.19 -0.21 13.10
CA LEU A 237 43.19 -1.45 13.87
C LEU A 237 41.77 -1.91 14.21
N ASN A 238 40.92 -1.01 14.70
CA ASN A 238 39.52 -1.30 15.00
C ASN A 238 38.76 -1.79 13.75
N SER A 239 39.01 -1.18 12.59
CA SER A 239 38.42 -1.63 11.32
C SER A 239 38.90 -3.05 10.94
N ALA A 240 40.17 -3.38 11.20
CA ALA A 240 40.73 -4.69 10.92
C ALA A 240 40.17 -5.75 11.86
N VAL A 241 40.02 -5.42 13.15
CA VAL A 241 39.37 -6.28 14.15
C VAL A 241 37.92 -6.57 13.77
N ALA A 242 37.16 -5.57 13.31
CA ALA A 242 35.80 -5.77 12.84
C ALA A 242 35.72 -6.71 11.63
N ARG A 243 36.64 -6.57 10.65
CA ARG A 243 36.74 -7.50 9.51
C ARG A 243 37.11 -8.91 9.94
N ALA A 244 38.04 -9.05 10.88
CA ALA A 244 38.44 -10.35 11.42
C ALA A 244 37.26 -11.05 12.10
N ALA A 245 36.47 -10.33 12.91
CA ALA A 245 35.27 -10.88 13.54
C ALA A 245 34.22 -11.34 12.52
N ALA A 246 34.02 -10.58 11.43
CA ALA A 246 33.11 -10.98 10.36
C ALA A 246 33.58 -12.24 9.61
N LEU A 247 34.89 -12.34 9.34
CA LEU A 247 35.47 -13.55 8.74
C LEU A 247 35.36 -14.75 9.68
N GLN A 248 35.58 -14.56 10.98
CA GLN A 248 35.44 -15.60 12.01
C GLN A 248 34.01 -16.14 12.06
N ALA A 249 32.99 -15.28 12.10
CA ALA A 249 31.59 -15.70 12.07
C ALA A 249 31.24 -16.49 10.79
N ARG A 250 31.85 -16.14 9.65
CA ARG A 250 31.67 -16.88 8.39
C ARG A 250 32.35 -18.25 8.40
N VAL A 251 33.52 -18.38 9.05
CA VAL A 251 34.17 -19.67 9.27
C VAL A 251 33.29 -20.56 10.14
N GLU A 252 32.79 -20.04 11.25
CA GLU A 252 31.91 -20.78 12.18
C GLU A 252 30.61 -21.26 11.50
N ASP A 253 29.98 -20.43 10.66
CA ASP A 253 28.80 -20.85 9.90
C ASP A 253 29.14 -21.96 8.89
N LEU A 254 30.24 -21.83 8.15
CA LEU A 254 30.69 -22.85 7.20
C LEU A 254 31.01 -24.18 7.89
N GLU A 255 31.65 -24.14 9.06
CA GLU A 255 31.89 -25.32 9.89
C GLU A 255 30.58 -25.99 10.31
N ALA A 256 29.58 -25.21 10.76
CA ALA A 256 28.26 -25.72 11.10
C ALA A 256 27.54 -26.35 9.89
N GLN A 257 27.67 -25.75 8.69
CA GLN A 257 27.13 -26.32 7.45
C GLN A 257 27.80 -27.65 7.08
N LEU A 258 29.12 -27.73 7.20
CA LEU A 258 29.87 -28.97 6.95
C LEU A 258 29.45 -30.08 7.91
N LEU A 259 29.30 -29.78 9.20
CA LEU A 259 28.83 -30.74 10.20
C LEU A 259 27.42 -31.27 9.88
N ARG A 260 26.50 -30.40 9.46
CA ARG A 260 25.14 -30.80 9.03
C ARG A 260 25.20 -31.71 7.80
N LYS A 261 26.00 -31.36 6.79
CA LYS A 261 26.19 -32.18 5.58
C LYS A 261 26.79 -33.54 5.91
N ALA A 262 27.84 -33.59 6.72
CA ALA A 262 28.46 -34.83 7.17
C ALA A 262 27.47 -35.72 7.96
N SER A 263 26.57 -35.13 8.75
CA SER A 263 25.51 -35.91 9.42
C SER A 263 24.47 -36.46 8.43
N CYS A 264 24.12 -35.72 7.39
CA CYS A 264 23.19 -36.21 6.37
C CYS A 264 23.83 -37.31 5.53
N GLU A 265 25.11 -37.16 5.18
CA GLU A 265 25.89 -38.17 4.48
C GLU A 265 25.95 -39.47 5.26
N ARG A 266 26.25 -39.43 6.56
CA ARG A 266 26.21 -40.63 7.43
C ARG A 266 24.84 -41.32 7.43
N LYS A 267 23.75 -40.55 7.52
CA LYS A 267 22.38 -41.11 7.46
C LYS A 267 22.08 -41.75 6.10
N LEU A 268 22.57 -41.15 5.01
CA LEU A 268 22.42 -41.72 3.67
C LEU A 268 23.24 -43.00 3.51
N GLN A 269 24.48 -43.01 3.99
CA GLN A 269 25.33 -44.21 4.01
C GLN A 269 24.67 -45.35 4.79
N GLU A 270 24.06 -45.06 5.93
CA GLU A 270 23.32 -46.05 6.71
C GLU A 270 22.10 -46.61 5.97
N LYS A 271 21.33 -45.75 5.28
CA LYS A 271 20.22 -46.20 4.42
C LYS A 271 20.69 -47.04 3.25
N VAL A 272 21.78 -46.65 2.60
CA VAL A 272 22.39 -47.44 1.50
C VAL A 272 22.80 -48.81 2.03
N ARG A 273 23.49 -48.88 3.17
CA ARG A 273 23.85 -50.15 3.81
C ARG A 273 22.61 -51.02 4.10
N HIS A 274 21.58 -50.45 4.71
CA HIS A 274 20.34 -51.18 5.02
C HIS A 274 19.63 -51.70 3.76
N LEU A 275 19.56 -50.89 2.69
CA LEU A 275 18.96 -51.31 1.43
C LEU A 275 19.77 -52.41 0.75
N SER A 276 21.11 -52.30 0.73
CA SER A 276 21.98 -53.37 0.21
C SER A 276 21.78 -54.68 0.98
N GLU A 277 21.79 -54.64 2.32
CA GLU A 277 21.51 -55.81 3.16
C GLU A 277 20.11 -56.40 2.91
N SER A 278 19.13 -55.55 2.57
CA SER A 278 17.78 -56.02 2.21
C SER A 278 17.75 -56.69 0.85
N VAL A 279 18.39 -56.09 -0.16
CA VAL A 279 18.51 -56.70 -1.49
C VAL A 279 19.21 -58.05 -1.39
N GLU A 280 20.31 -58.15 -0.64
CA GLU A 280 21.02 -59.41 -0.42
C GLU A 280 20.17 -60.47 0.31
N ARG A 281 19.27 -60.06 1.22
CA ARG A 281 18.31 -60.97 1.86
C ARG A 281 17.27 -61.48 0.86
N GLU A 282 16.66 -60.59 0.07
CA GLU A 282 15.67 -60.97 -0.95
C GLU A 282 16.31 -61.82 -2.06
N CYS A 283 17.53 -61.54 -2.48
CA CYS A 283 18.29 -62.38 -3.43
C CYS A 283 18.47 -63.80 -2.88
N ARG A 284 18.92 -63.93 -1.63
CA ARG A 284 19.06 -65.26 -0.98
C ARG A 284 17.73 -66.00 -0.89
N GLN A 285 16.64 -65.31 -0.57
CA GLN A 285 15.31 -65.92 -0.53
C GLN A 285 14.84 -66.36 -1.91
N ASN A 286 15.05 -65.55 -2.94
CA ASN A 286 14.73 -65.91 -4.32
C ASN A 286 15.55 -67.11 -4.81
N GLU A 287 16.85 -67.17 -4.48
CA GLU A 287 17.70 -68.33 -4.76
C GLU A 287 17.17 -69.58 -4.08
N GLN A 288 16.75 -69.49 -2.81
CA GLN A 288 16.15 -70.61 -2.09
C GLN A 288 14.83 -71.06 -2.73
N LEU A 289 13.92 -70.14 -3.05
CA LEU A 289 12.65 -70.45 -3.70
C LEU A 289 12.86 -71.06 -5.09
N ALA A 290 13.87 -70.61 -5.84
CA ALA A 290 14.23 -71.20 -7.13
C ALA A 290 14.64 -72.67 -6.97
N LEU A 291 15.49 -72.99 -5.98
CA LEU A 291 15.87 -74.38 -5.67
C LEU A 291 14.66 -75.22 -5.24
N GLU A 292 13.76 -74.67 -4.42
CA GLU A 292 12.53 -75.36 -4.02
C GLU A 292 11.60 -75.63 -5.21
N ASN A 293 11.45 -74.66 -6.12
CA ASN A 293 10.70 -74.81 -7.36
C ASN A 293 11.30 -75.91 -8.25
N GLU A 294 12.62 -75.95 -8.45
CA GLU A 294 13.29 -77.00 -9.21
C GLU A 294 13.03 -78.40 -8.61
N VAL A 295 13.09 -78.54 -7.28
CA VAL A 295 12.79 -79.79 -6.58
C VAL A 295 11.32 -80.20 -6.76
N LEU A 296 10.39 -79.24 -6.68
CA LEU A 296 8.97 -79.49 -6.89
C LEU A 296 8.68 -79.90 -8.34
N GLU A 297 9.27 -79.22 -9.31
CA GLU A 297 9.18 -79.58 -10.74
C GLU A 297 9.70 -81.01 -10.97
N TRP A 298 10.83 -81.36 -10.37
CA TRP A 298 11.36 -82.72 -10.44
C TRP A 298 10.39 -83.75 -9.84
N LYS A 299 9.82 -83.48 -8.66
CA LYS A 299 8.83 -84.36 -8.01
C LYS A 299 7.55 -84.52 -8.83
N VAL A 300 7.04 -83.43 -9.41
CA VAL A 300 5.85 -83.45 -10.27
C VAL A 300 6.13 -84.27 -11.52
N ASN A 301 7.27 -84.03 -12.17
CA ASN A 301 7.66 -84.78 -13.36
C ASN A 301 7.87 -86.27 -13.04
N GLU A 302 8.47 -86.60 -11.90
CA GLU A 302 8.63 -88.00 -11.47
C GLU A 302 7.29 -88.66 -11.15
N SER A 303 6.40 -87.95 -10.46
CA SER A 303 5.02 -88.42 -10.20
C SER A 303 4.24 -88.58 -11.51
N ALA A 304 4.41 -87.67 -12.48
CA ALA A 304 3.81 -87.76 -13.80
C ALA A 304 4.35 -88.96 -14.60
N LYS A 305 5.66 -89.23 -14.55
CA LYS A 305 6.25 -90.45 -15.12
C LYS A 305 5.66 -91.70 -14.47
N LEU A 306 5.62 -91.76 -13.13
CA LEU A 306 5.04 -92.89 -12.40
C LEU A 306 3.56 -93.09 -12.75
N MET A 307 2.75 -92.02 -12.77
CA MET A 307 1.36 -92.09 -13.22
C MET A 307 1.25 -92.58 -14.66
N SER A 308 2.10 -92.09 -15.58
CA SER A 308 2.12 -92.54 -16.97
C SER A 308 2.42 -94.04 -17.09
N THR A 309 3.33 -94.57 -16.27
CA THR A 309 3.63 -96.02 -16.21
C THR A 309 2.48 -96.83 -15.60
N LEU A 310 1.77 -96.28 -14.61
CA LEU A 310 0.60 -96.92 -14.00
C LEU A 310 -0.58 -96.99 -14.99
N THR A 311 -0.78 -95.94 -15.80
CA THR A 311 -1.80 -95.92 -16.89
C THR A 311 -1.41 -96.78 -18.10
N SER A 312 -0.14 -97.15 -18.26
CA SER A 312 0.35 -97.98 -19.37
C SER A 312 0.39 -99.48 -19.06
N GLN A 313 0.02 -99.90 -17.84
CA GLN A 313 -0.18 -101.30 -17.50
C GLN A 313 -1.64 -101.70 -17.73
N PRO A 314 -1.93 -102.74 -18.52
CA PRO A 314 -3.29 -103.08 -18.94
C PRO A 314 -4.18 -103.71 -17.84
N ASP A 315 -3.68 -103.97 -16.63
CA ASP A 315 -4.36 -104.86 -15.67
C ASP A 315 -4.78 -104.23 -14.33
N VAL A 316 -4.77 -102.89 -14.21
CA VAL A 316 -5.28 -102.21 -12.99
C VAL A 316 -6.36 -101.16 -13.29
N SER A 317 -6.88 -101.15 -14.53
CA SER A 317 -8.03 -100.31 -14.90
C SER A 317 -9.30 -100.57 -14.07
N CYS A 318 -9.34 -101.63 -13.24
CA CYS A 318 -10.52 -102.00 -12.45
C CYS A 318 -10.50 -101.57 -10.95
N MET A 319 -9.39 -101.10 -10.36
CA MET A 319 -9.37 -100.83 -8.90
C MET A 319 -9.43 -99.35 -8.47
N LEU A 320 -9.20 -98.38 -9.35
CA LEU A 320 -9.16 -96.95 -8.96
C LEU A 320 -10.35 -96.12 -9.46
N LEU A 321 -11.47 -96.75 -9.80
CA LEU A 321 -12.77 -96.06 -9.84
C LEU A 321 -13.42 -95.92 -8.45
N PHE A 322 -12.75 -96.33 -7.36
CA PHE A 322 -13.37 -96.36 -6.01
C PHE A 322 -12.74 -95.48 -4.93
N PHE A 323 -11.72 -94.65 -5.20
CA PHE A 323 -11.12 -93.78 -4.16
C PHE A 323 -10.89 -92.34 -4.64
N PHE A 324 -11.98 -91.62 -4.90
CA PHE A 324 -12.05 -90.18 -4.63
C PHE A 324 -13.45 -89.88 -4.07
N PRO A 325 -13.65 -89.94 -2.74
CA PRO A 325 -14.72 -89.20 -2.10
C PRO A 325 -14.31 -87.72 -2.05
N SER A 326 -15.11 -86.89 -2.70
CA SER A 326 -15.50 -85.54 -2.29
C SER A 326 -14.57 -84.79 -1.34
N PHE A 327 -13.88 -83.75 -1.81
CA PHE A 327 -13.74 -82.54 -0.99
C PHE A 327 -13.81 -81.29 -1.88
N ILE A 328 -15.05 -80.85 -1.99
CA ILE A 328 -15.52 -79.50 -2.28
C ILE A 328 -15.36 -78.68 -0.98
N ASP A 329 -15.13 -77.37 -1.12
CA ASP A 329 -15.08 -76.30 -0.08
C ASP A 329 -13.83 -76.33 0.83
N LEU A 330 -12.95 -75.32 0.90
CA LEU A 330 -13.14 -73.87 1.05
C LEU A 330 -11.90 -73.08 0.59
#